data_AF-A0A1W5ZWU7-F1
#
_entry.id   AF-A0A1W5ZWU7-F1
#
_cell.length_a   1.000
_cell.length_b   1.000
_cell.length_c   1.000
_cell.angle_alpha   90.00
_cell.angle_beta   90.00
_cell.angle_gamma   90.00
#
_symmetry.space_group_name_H-M   'P 1'
#
loop_
_entity.id
_entity.type
_entity.pdbx_description
1 polymer ?
#
loop_
_entity_poly.entity_id
_entity_poly.type
_entity_poly.pdbx_seq_one_letter_code
_entity_poly.pdbx_strand_id
1 'polypeptide(L)'
;MRMIKICGLLLLIVSSLLACAKQEENIENHFHLSLNGESNHWKVQHYEIKCTPKLFKAGDGKIIFKGNDNVKSEFYKIDVHAVIDETDTVVHTKSVSGESKLNKIETGSIKGDTYVNKEGNPVTFDEVSRVYMVIEWQDKQNTKKETIDLKG
;
A
#
# COMPACT_ATOMS: atom_id res chain seq x y z
N MET A 1 -11.56 67.64 20.75
CA MET A 1 -12.14 66.33 20.34
C MET A 1 -11.64 65.93 18.96
N ARG A 2 -10.42 65.38 18.85
CA ARG A 2 -9.84 64.98 17.55
C ARG A 2 -8.91 63.75 17.62
N MET A 3 -8.89 63.04 18.74
CA MET A 3 -8.03 61.85 18.95
C MET A 3 -8.80 60.52 19.04
N ILE A 4 -10.13 60.53 18.97
CA ILE A 4 -10.94 59.29 19.13
C ILE A 4 -11.05 58.48 17.81
N LYS A 5 -10.75 59.08 16.66
CA LYS A 5 -10.91 58.41 15.34
C LYS A 5 -9.73 57.53 14.92
N ILE A 6 -8.56 57.65 15.56
CA ILE A 6 -7.34 56.91 15.15
C ILE A 6 -7.27 55.53 15.82
N CYS A 7 -7.80 55.37 17.05
CA CYS A 7 -7.84 54.06 17.72
C CYS A 7 -8.78 53.04 17.06
N GLY A 8 -9.87 53.50 16.42
CA GLY A 8 -10.83 52.60 15.76
C GLY A 8 -10.26 51.97 14.47
N LEU A 9 -9.34 52.64 13.79
CA LEU A 9 -8.74 52.15 12.55
C LEU A 9 -7.63 51.12 12.82
N LEU A 10 -6.89 51.27 13.92
CA LEU A 10 -5.82 50.36 14.32
C LEU A 10 -6.35 49.01 14.85
N LEU A 11 -7.54 49.00 15.48
CA LEU A 11 -8.19 47.77 15.93
C LEU A 11 -8.69 46.89 14.77
N LEU A 12 -9.02 47.49 13.62
CA LEU A 12 -9.51 46.80 12.42
C LEU A 12 -8.40 46.11 11.61
N ILE A 13 -7.14 46.52 11.79
CA ILE A 13 -5.98 45.93 11.10
C ILE A 13 -5.41 44.73 11.90
N VAL A 14 -5.62 44.69 13.21
CA VAL A 14 -5.17 43.56 14.06
C VAL A 14 -6.10 42.35 13.92
N SER A 15 -7.40 42.56 13.63
CA SER A 15 -8.35 41.46 13.44
C SER A 15 -8.21 40.73 12.10
N SER A 16 -7.57 41.32 11.08
CA SER A 16 -7.29 40.64 9.81
C SER A 16 -6.05 39.73 9.86
N LEU A 17 -5.19 39.86 10.89
CA LEU A 17 -4.02 38.98 11.07
C LEU A 17 -4.34 37.66 11.80
N LEU A 18 -5.50 37.56 12.48
CA LEU A 18 -5.94 36.34 13.16
C LEU A 18 -6.72 35.37 12.25
N ALA A 19 -7.04 35.77 11.00
CA ALA A 19 -7.74 34.94 10.04
C ALA A 19 -6.82 33.99 9.24
N CYS A 20 -5.50 34.08 9.39
CA CYS A 20 -4.58 32.99 9.03
C CYS A 20 -4.46 31.98 10.19
N ALA A 21 -5.58 31.65 10.83
CA ALA A 21 -5.66 30.49 11.68
C ALA A 21 -5.56 29.27 10.75
N LYS A 22 -4.38 28.63 10.80
CA LYS A 22 -4.08 27.26 10.34
C LYS A 22 -5.23 26.63 9.59
N GLN A 23 -5.13 26.65 8.27
CA GLN A 23 -5.69 25.56 7.49
C GLN A 23 -5.01 24.31 8.06
N GLU A 24 -5.72 23.54 8.89
CA GLU A 24 -5.40 22.13 9.05
C GLU A 24 -5.43 21.61 7.62
N GLU A 25 -4.25 21.49 7.01
CA GLU A 25 -4.09 20.62 5.87
C GLU A 25 -4.56 19.26 6.37
N ASN A 26 -5.82 18.97 6.07
CA ASN A 26 -6.33 17.63 5.98
C ASN A 26 -5.50 17.04 4.83
N ILE A 27 -4.25 16.67 5.12
CA ILE A 27 -3.44 15.92 4.19
C ILE A 27 -4.23 14.65 4.01
N GLU A 28 -4.93 14.55 2.89
CA GLU A 28 -5.55 13.33 2.44
C GLU A 28 -4.40 12.34 2.28
N ASN A 29 -4.03 11.62 3.35
CA ASN A 29 -3.07 10.51 3.35
C ASN A 29 -3.72 9.33 2.62
N HIS A 30 -4.05 9.56 1.36
CA HIS A 30 -4.79 8.70 0.49
C HIS A 30 -3.85 8.38 -0.65
N PHE A 31 -3.41 7.13 -0.76
CA PHE A 31 -2.67 6.70 -1.92
C PHE A 31 -3.29 5.44 -2.51
N HIS A 32 -3.18 5.34 -3.83
CA HIS A 32 -3.64 4.20 -4.60
C HIS A 32 -2.55 3.83 -5.60
N LEU A 33 -2.04 2.61 -5.49
CA LEU A 33 -0.99 2.07 -6.34
C LEU A 33 -1.56 0.91 -7.15
N SER A 34 -1.28 0.89 -8.46
CA SER A 34 -1.49 -0.27 -9.32
C SER A 34 -0.13 -0.79 -9.74
N LEU A 35 0.26 -1.93 -9.19
CA LEU A 35 1.61 -2.44 -9.21
C LEU A 35 1.75 -3.65 -10.16
N ASN A 36 2.90 -3.72 -10.81
CA ASN A 36 3.31 -4.81 -11.68
C ASN A 36 4.72 -5.26 -11.28
N GLY A 37 5.08 -6.49 -11.62
CA GLY A 37 6.41 -7.01 -11.33
C GLY A 37 6.68 -8.33 -12.05
N GLU A 38 7.94 -8.72 -12.12
CA GLU A 38 8.35 -9.95 -12.77
C GLU A 38 9.60 -10.55 -12.09
N SER A 39 9.64 -11.87 -11.96
CA SER A 39 10.82 -12.66 -11.56
C SER A 39 11.17 -13.66 -12.65
N ASN A 40 11.96 -14.69 -12.36
CA ASN A 40 12.29 -15.72 -13.36
C ASN A 40 11.05 -16.50 -13.80
N HIS A 41 10.17 -16.88 -12.87
CA HIS A 41 9.03 -17.75 -13.16
C HIS A 41 7.67 -17.06 -13.07
N TRP A 42 7.60 -15.84 -12.55
CA TRP A 42 6.32 -15.21 -12.25
C TRP A 42 6.21 -13.81 -12.82
N LYS A 43 5.00 -13.45 -13.23
CA LYS A 43 4.62 -12.09 -13.61
C LYS A 43 3.40 -11.67 -12.81
N VAL A 44 3.49 -10.53 -12.14
CA VAL A 44 2.41 -9.91 -11.37
C VAL A 44 1.83 -8.76 -12.19
N GLN A 45 0.51 -8.70 -12.28
CA GLN A 45 -0.20 -7.66 -13.03
C GLN A 45 -1.32 -7.05 -12.19
N HIS A 46 -1.41 -5.72 -12.25
CA HIS A 46 -2.51 -4.93 -11.68
C HIS A 46 -2.79 -5.24 -10.20
N TYR A 47 -1.74 -5.47 -9.41
CA TYR A 47 -1.91 -5.64 -7.97
C TYR A 47 -2.15 -4.28 -7.32
N GLU A 48 -3.27 -4.13 -6.62
CA GLU A 48 -3.70 -2.85 -6.05
C GLU A 48 -3.36 -2.75 -4.57
N ILE A 49 -2.85 -1.59 -4.16
CA ILE A 49 -2.80 -1.15 -2.76
C ILE A 49 -3.52 0.19 -2.66
N LYS A 50 -4.52 0.26 -1.78
CA LYS A 50 -5.23 1.50 -1.45
C LYS A 50 -5.15 1.74 0.06
N CYS A 51 -4.59 2.87 0.43
CA CYS A 51 -4.51 3.32 1.82
C CYS A 51 -5.25 4.66 1.95
N THR A 52 -6.04 4.80 3.01
CA THR A 52 -6.64 6.06 3.48
C THR A 52 -6.50 6.13 5.01
N PRO A 53 -6.78 7.26 5.67
CA PRO A 53 -6.75 7.40 7.13
C PRO A 53 -7.63 6.43 7.89
N LYS A 54 -8.59 5.76 7.22
CA LYS A 54 -9.55 4.85 7.86
C LYS A 54 -9.46 3.42 7.33
N LEU A 55 -8.77 3.21 6.21
CA LEU A 55 -8.90 1.96 5.50
C LEU A 55 -7.62 1.58 4.75
N PHE A 56 -7.22 0.33 4.90
CA PHE A 56 -6.29 -0.33 4.02
C PHE A 56 -6.99 -1.41 3.19
N LYS A 57 -6.63 -1.50 1.92
CA LYS A 57 -7.02 -2.57 1.01
C LYS A 57 -5.81 -2.97 0.16
N ALA A 58 -5.59 -4.27 0.01
CA ALA A 58 -4.55 -4.79 -0.89
C ALA A 58 -5.02 -6.07 -1.59
N GLY A 59 -4.67 -6.23 -2.87
CA GLY A 59 -5.12 -7.37 -3.67
C GLY A 59 -5.51 -7.05 -5.11
N ASP A 60 -6.50 -7.78 -5.61
CA ASP A 60 -7.16 -7.64 -6.92
C ASP A 60 -6.26 -7.77 -8.16
N GLY A 61 -4.99 -8.17 -7.95
CA GLY A 61 -4.06 -8.48 -9.01
C GLY A 61 -4.08 -9.94 -9.47
N LYS A 62 -3.35 -10.19 -10.55
CA LYS A 62 -3.13 -11.51 -11.15
C LYS A 62 -1.65 -11.88 -11.08
N ILE A 63 -1.38 -13.14 -10.77
CA ILE A 63 -0.04 -13.72 -10.82
C ILE A 63 -0.05 -14.80 -11.91
N ILE A 64 0.86 -14.68 -12.86
CA ILE A 64 0.95 -15.55 -14.04
C ILE A 64 2.27 -16.31 -13.97
N PHE A 65 2.20 -17.63 -14.04
CA PHE A 65 3.39 -18.46 -14.17
C PHE A 65 3.88 -18.43 -15.61
N LYS A 66 5.19 -18.21 -15.81
CA LYS A 66 5.81 -18.06 -17.14
C LYS A 66 6.30 -19.36 -17.76
N GLY A 67 6.21 -20.48 -17.04
CA GLY A 67 6.51 -21.80 -17.58
C GLY A 67 5.30 -22.45 -18.24
N ASN A 68 5.38 -23.77 -18.46
CA ASN A 68 4.34 -24.52 -19.17
C ASN A 68 2.95 -24.44 -18.47
N ASP A 69 1.89 -24.41 -19.27
CA ASP A 69 0.49 -24.19 -18.82
C ASP A 69 -0.09 -25.24 -17.86
N ASN A 70 0.61 -26.37 -17.67
CA ASN A 70 0.16 -27.51 -16.88
C ASN A 70 0.91 -27.71 -15.56
N VAL A 71 1.66 -26.72 -15.09
CA VAL A 71 2.30 -26.81 -13.77
C VAL A 71 1.25 -26.79 -12.67
N LYS A 72 1.28 -27.81 -11.83
CA LYS A 72 0.46 -27.95 -10.64
C LYS A 72 1.35 -27.92 -9.40
N SER A 73 0.76 -27.52 -8.29
CA SER A 73 1.38 -27.59 -6.98
C SER A 73 0.38 -28.06 -5.95
N GLU A 74 0.83 -28.87 -4.99
CA GLU A 74 0.06 -29.21 -3.79
C GLU A 74 0.01 -28.07 -2.77
N PHE A 75 0.85 -27.05 -2.95
CA PHE A 75 0.92 -25.90 -2.06
C PHE A 75 1.46 -24.65 -2.76
N TYR A 76 0.83 -23.51 -2.50
CA TYR A 76 1.50 -22.23 -2.72
C TYR A 76 1.10 -21.21 -1.66
N LYS A 77 2.04 -20.31 -1.38
CA LYS A 77 1.88 -19.16 -0.50
C LYS A 77 2.36 -17.90 -1.21
N ILE A 78 1.60 -16.84 -1.05
CA ILE A 78 1.92 -15.50 -1.52
C ILE A 78 1.88 -14.60 -0.30
N ASP A 79 2.98 -13.91 -0.05
CA ASP A 79 3.05 -12.81 0.92
C ASP A 79 3.43 -11.54 0.15
N VAL A 80 2.66 -10.48 0.33
CA VAL A 80 3.00 -9.15 -0.18
C VAL A 80 3.49 -8.32 0.99
N HIS A 81 4.66 -7.73 0.80
CA HIS A 81 5.38 -6.95 1.77
C HIS A 81 5.42 -5.48 1.36
N ALA A 82 5.27 -4.60 2.33
CA ALA A 82 5.55 -3.18 2.21
C ALA A 82 6.58 -2.80 3.28
N VAL A 83 7.64 -2.11 2.88
CA VAL A 83 8.64 -1.56 3.79
C VAL A 83 8.21 -0.14 4.17
N ILE A 84 7.59 -0.02 5.34
CA ILE A 84 7.01 1.20 5.90
C ILE A 84 7.91 1.66 7.05
N ASP A 85 8.42 2.89 7.01
CA ASP A 85 9.37 3.41 8.02
C ASP A 85 10.52 2.45 8.30
N GLU A 86 11.12 1.93 7.22
CA GLU A 86 12.20 0.93 7.23
C GLU A 86 11.81 -0.44 7.83
N THR A 87 10.54 -0.63 8.18
CA THR A 87 10.01 -1.87 8.77
C THR A 87 9.30 -2.69 7.72
N ASP A 88 9.79 -3.91 7.50
CA ASP A 88 9.19 -4.88 6.59
C ASP A 88 7.88 -5.46 7.17
N THR A 89 6.76 -5.13 6.54
CA THR A 89 5.43 -5.50 6.99
C THR A 89 4.72 -6.35 5.95
N VAL A 90 4.20 -7.52 6.35
CA VAL A 90 3.31 -8.31 5.49
C VAL A 90 1.94 -7.66 5.47
N VAL A 91 1.52 -7.19 4.29
CA VAL A 91 0.27 -6.46 4.10
C VAL A 91 -0.81 -7.29 3.41
N HIS A 92 -0.47 -8.45 2.83
CA HIS A 92 -1.44 -9.38 2.25
C HIS A 92 -0.85 -10.78 2.20
N THR A 93 -1.59 -11.77 2.68
CA THR A 93 -1.21 -13.19 2.58
C THR A 93 -2.31 -13.99 1.92
N LYS A 94 -1.91 -14.88 1.01
CA LYS A 94 -2.76 -15.94 0.46
C LYS A 94 -2.02 -17.25 0.52
N SER A 95 -2.65 -18.29 1.06
CA SER A 95 -2.11 -19.65 1.07
C SER A 95 -3.15 -20.62 0.57
N VAL A 96 -2.75 -21.55 -0.28
CA VAL A 96 -3.60 -22.62 -0.79
C VAL A 96 -2.85 -23.93 -0.66
N SER A 97 -3.55 -24.93 -0.12
CA SER A 97 -3.08 -26.31 0.00
C SER A 97 -4.00 -27.24 -0.76
N GLY A 98 -3.45 -28.33 -1.28
CA GLY A 98 -4.10 -29.26 -2.20
C GLY A 98 -3.80 -28.91 -3.67
N GLU A 99 -3.83 -29.94 -4.51
CA GLU A 99 -3.50 -29.85 -5.94
C GLU A 99 -4.19 -28.67 -6.64
N SER A 100 -3.38 -27.70 -7.08
CA SER A 100 -3.83 -26.46 -7.72
C SER A 100 -3.00 -26.15 -8.96
N LYS A 101 -3.63 -25.63 -10.01
CA LYS A 101 -2.91 -25.15 -11.21
C LYS A 101 -2.25 -23.80 -10.91
N LEU A 102 -1.01 -23.63 -11.37
CA LEU A 102 -0.22 -22.41 -11.14
C LEU A 102 -0.25 -21.40 -12.31
N ASN A 103 -0.82 -21.78 -13.46
CA ASN A 103 -0.84 -20.97 -14.68
C ASN A 103 -1.32 -19.53 -14.44
N LYS A 104 -2.40 -19.37 -13.68
CA LYS A 104 -2.93 -18.06 -13.30
C LYS A 104 -3.57 -18.11 -11.93
N ILE A 105 -3.11 -17.24 -11.04
CA ILE A 105 -3.60 -17.10 -9.67
C ILE A 105 -4.21 -15.70 -9.52
N GLU A 106 -5.48 -15.64 -9.16
CA GLU A 106 -6.09 -14.40 -8.69
C GLU A 106 -5.66 -14.18 -7.24
N THR A 107 -5.13 -13.00 -6.91
CA THR A 107 -4.65 -12.72 -5.55
C THR A 107 -5.79 -12.64 -4.54
N GLY A 108 -7.02 -12.34 -4.98
CA GLY A 108 -8.09 -11.95 -4.08
C GLY A 108 -7.78 -10.59 -3.43
N SER A 109 -8.55 -10.21 -2.42
CA SER A 109 -8.31 -8.94 -1.72
C SER A 109 -8.56 -9.06 -0.23
N ILE A 110 -7.79 -8.32 0.55
CA ILE A 110 -8.09 -8.06 1.96
C ILE A 110 -8.51 -6.61 2.16
N LYS A 111 -9.24 -6.37 3.24
CA LYS A 111 -9.66 -5.04 3.68
C LYS A 111 -9.55 -5.00 5.20
N GLY A 112 -8.98 -3.93 5.74
CA GLY A 112 -8.79 -3.77 7.17
C GLY A 112 -8.59 -2.32 7.58
N ASP A 113 -8.25 -2.13 8.85
CA ASP A 113 -7.87 -0.82 9.38
C ASP A 113 -6.59 -0.32 8.72
N THR A 114 -6.38 0.99 8.75
CA THR A 114 -5.18 1.60 8.16
C THR A 114 -3.92 1.26 8.96
N TYR A 115 -2.78 1.31 8.29
CA TYR A 115 -1.49 1.26 8.99
C TYR A 115 -1.18 2.63 9.57
N VAL A 116 -0.62 2.64 10.77
CA VAL A 116 -0.12 3.86 11.42
C VAL A 116 1.39 3.80 11.54
N ASN A 117 2.02 4.95 11.40
CA ASN A 117 3.45 5.14 11.59
C ASN A 117 3.80 5.14 13.09
N LYS A 118 5.09 5.34 13.42
CA LYS A 118 5.58 5.33 14.81
C LYS A 118 4.97 6.45 15.67
N GLU A 119 4.53 7.54 15.05
CA GLU A 119 3.87 8.68 15.71
C GLU A 119 2.35 8.47 15.87
N GLY A 120 1.81 7.36 15.36
CA GLY A 120 0.38 7.03 15.41
C GLY A 120 -0.47 7.70 14.31
N ASN A 121 0.17 8.32 13.32
CA ASN A 121 -0.50 8.92 12.17
C ASN A 121 -0.70 7.88 11.06
N PRO A 122 -1.75 7.98 10.23
CA PRO A 122 -1.92 7.11 9.07
C PRO A 122 -0.73 7.19 8.12
N VAL A 123 -0.22 6.02 7.71
CA VAL A 123 0.92 5.89 6.80
C VAL A 123 0.64 6.59 5.47
N THR A 124 1.61 7.40 5.05
CA THR A 124 1.67 8.12 3.79
C THR A 124 2.48 7.35 2.74
N PHE A 125 2.38 7.77 1.48
CA PHE A 125 3.14 7.13 0.41
C PHE A 125 4.66 7.31 0.58
N ASP A 126 5.11 8.47 1.06
CA ASP A 126 6.54 8.79 1.20
C ASP A 126 7.26 7.92 2.25
N GLU A 127 6.50 7.35 3.18
CA GLU A 127 6.99 6.40 4.20
C GLU A 127 7.14 4.97 3.63
N VAL A 128 6.58 4.68 2.45
CA VAL A 128 6.65 3.36 1.78
C VAL A 128 7.84 3.33 0.83
N SER A 129 8.96 2.77 1.28
CA SER A 129 10.20 2.72 0.49
C SER A 129 10.22 1.61 -0.58
N ARG A 130 9.47 0.52 -0.35
CA ARG A 130 9.44 -0.64 -1.25
C ARG A 130 8.18 -1.46 -1.06
N VAL A 131 7.62 -1.97 -2.15
CA VAL A 131 6.61 -3.02 -2.14
C VAL A 131 7.13 -4.21 -2.95
N TYR A 132 7.00 -5.41 -2.41
CA TYR A 132 7.45 -6.62 -3.10
C TYR A 132 6.58 -7.82 -2.74
N MET A 133 6.56 -8.83 -3.60
CA MET A 133 5.82 -10.07 -3.40
C MET A 133 6.79 -11.23 -3.25
N VAL A 134 6.52 -12.11 -2.29
CA VAL A 134 7.18 -13.38 -2.11
C VAL A 134 6.19 -14.47 -2.49
N ILE A 135 6.57 -15.32 -3.44
CA ILE A 135 5.80 -16.49 -3.82
C ILE A 135 6.60 -17.75 -3.52
N GLU A 136 6.00 -18.62 -2.72
CA GLU A 136 6.51 -19.94 -2.38
C GLU A 136 5.57 -20.99 -2.99
N TRP A 137 6.13 -21.99 -3.67
CA TRP A 137 5.33 -23.06 -4.26
C TRP A 137 6.09 -24.38 -4.27
N GLN A 138 5.34 -25.48 -4.24
CA GLN A 138 5.92 -26.81 -4.38
C GLN A 138 6.11 -27.17 -5.86
N ASP A 139 7.32 -27.58 -6.23
CA ASP A 139 7.65 -28.17 -7.51
C ASP A 139 8.20 -29.58 -7.29
N LYS A 140 7.37 -30.58 -7.61
CA LYS A 140 7.61 -31.99 -7.29
C LYS A 140 7.80 -32.18 -5.78
N GLN A 141 9.01 -32.55 -5.35
CA GLN A 141 9.36 -32.77 -3.94
C GLN A 141 10.10 -31.58 -3.31
N ASN A 142 10.33 -30.48 -4.06
CA ASN A 142 11.06 -29.32 -3.57
C ASN A 142 10.15 -28.11 -3.40
N THR A 143 10.40 -27.31 -2.37
CA THR A 143 9.77 -25.99 -2.24
C THR A 143 10.65 -24.96 -2.94
N LYS A 144 10.06 -24.17 -3.83
CA LYS A 144 10.69 -23.03 -4.51
C LYS A 144 10.16 -21.73 -3.92
N LYS A 145 10.98 -20.69 -3.99
CA LYS A 145 10.69 -19.36 -3.47
C LYS A 145 11.25 -18.30 -4.40
N GLU A 146 10.46 -17.29 -4.73
CA GLU A 146 10.91 -16.12 -5.48
C GLU A 146 10.39 -14.83 -4.87
N THR A 147 11.21 -13.78 -4.98
CA THR A 147 10.88 -12.42 -4.62
C THR A 147 10.71 -11.60 -5.89
N ILE A 148 9.62 -10.83 -5.97
CA ILE A 148 9.23 -10.01 -7.11
C ILE A 148 9.09 -8.58 -6.62
N ASP A 149 9.93 -7.67 -7.11
CA ASP A 149 9.74 -6.24 -6.85
C ASP A 149 8.49 -5.74 -7.57
N LEU A 150 7.63 -5.03 -6.84
CA LEU A 150 6.38 -4.47 -7.35
C LEU A 150 6.53 -2.97 -7.56
N LYS A 151 6.24 -2.52 -8.78
CA LYS A 151 6.41 -1.13 -9.23
C LYS A 151 5.16 -0.67 -9.97
N GLY A 152 4.74 0.57 -9.71
CA GLY A 152 3.60 1.23 -10.34
C GLY A 152 4.03 2.26 -11.36
#